data_AF-A0A256FRX0-F1
#
_entry.id   AF-A0A256FRX0-F1
#
_cell.length_a   1.000
_cell.length_b   1.000
_cell.length_c   1.000
_cell.angle_alpha   90.00
_cell.angle_beta   90.00
_cell.angle_gamma   90.00
#
_symmetry.space_group_name_H-M   'P 1'
#
loop_
_entity.id
_entity.type
_entity.pdbx_description
1 polymer ?
#
loop_
_entity_poly.entity_id
_entity_poly.type
_entity_poly.pdbx_seq_one_letter_code
_entity_poly.pdbx_strand_id
1 'polypeptide(L)'
;MQQVLKVEKQLTATSNQAEIVDLSETLFGLNNWFNDRYVEGAAIPLVDFLYVDESTNEWCDKSGKWHYLDTAPEMRDVANKRLYGLRRIMNAIRSETGMNFSAYELKYH
;
A
#
# COMPACT_ATOMS: atom_id res chain seq x y z
N MET A 1 -5.01 -10.28 4.33
CA MET A 1 -4.93 -10.75 5.73
C MET A 1 -5.75 -12.02 6.00
N GLN A 2 -7.05 -12.07 5.66
CA GLN A 2 -7.85 -13.30 5.85
C GLN A 2 -7.31 -14.53 5.09
N GLN A 3 -6.75 -14.34 3.89
CA GLN A 3 -6.08 -15.42 3.15
C GLN A 3 -4.80 -15.92 3.83
N VAL A 4 -3.98 -15.03 4.39
CA VAL A 4 -2.76 -15.41 5.14
C VAL A 4 -3.11 -16.31 6.32
N LEU A 5 -4.05 -15.87 7.17
CA LEU A 5 -4.52 -16.66 8.32
C LEU A 5 -5.13 -18.01 7.92
N LYS A 6 -5.80 -18.06 6.77
CA LYS A 6 -6.35 -19.31 6.24
C LYS A 6 -5.23 -20.28 5.86
N VAL A 7 -4.21 -19.81 5.15
CA VAL A 7 -3.05 -20.60 4.72
C VAL A 7 -2.25 -21.08 5.94
N GLU A 8 -1.97 -20.19 6.90
CA GLU A 8 -1.27 -20.55 8.14
C GLU A 8 -2.01 -21.64 8.93
N LYS A 9 -3.34 -21.53 9.03
CA LYS A 9 -4.18 -22.53 9.69
C LYS A 9 -4.17 -23.87 8.97
N GLN A 10 -4.15 -23.87 7.63
CA GLN A 10 -4.05 -25.10 6.84
C GLN A 10 -2.67 -25.73 6.99
N LEU A 11 -1.61 -24.92 7.00
CA LEU A 11 -0.23 -25.35 7.18
C LEU A 11 -0.02 -26.04 8.54
N THR A 12 -0.65 -25.53 9.60
CA THR A 12 -0.59 -26.15 10.94
C THR A 12 -1.42 -27.44 11.07
N ALA A 13 -2.41 -27.64 10.19
CA ALA A 13 -3.33 -28.76 10.26
C ALA A 13 -2.95 -29.94 9.36
N THR A 14 -2.11 -29.72 8.34
CA THR A 14 -1.70 -30.77 7.41
C THR A 14 -0.40 -31.46 7.86
N SER A 15 -0.34 -32.76 7.61
CA SER A 15 0.88 -33.59 7.78
C SER A 15 1.44 -34.05 6.44
N ASN A 16 0.82 -33.64 5.32
CA ASN A 16 1.22 -34.04 3.98
C ASN A 16 2.35 -33.14 3.48
N GLN A 17 3.52 -33.72 3.23
CA GLN A 17 4.70 -32.97 2.82
C GLN A 17 4.52 -32.15 1.54
N ALA A 18 3.78 -32.68 0.55
CA ALA A 18 3.54 -31.94 -0.70
C ALA A 18 2.65 -30.71 -0.45
N GLU A 19 1.61 -30.88 0.37
CA GLU A 19 0.71 -29.79 0.73
C GLU A 19 1.40 -28.73 1.61
N ILE A 20 2.32 -29.15 2.48
CA ILE A 20 3.16 -28.24 3.28
C ILE A 20 4.01 -27.35 2.36
N VAL A 21 4.61 -27.91 1.31
CA VAL A 21 5.42 -27.14 0.35
C VAL A 21 4.55 -26.12 -0.37
N ASP A 22 3.43 -26.52 -0.96
CA ASP A 22 2.53 -25.63 -1.70
C ASP A 22 1.99 -24.48 -0.82
N LEU A 23 1.57 -24.79 0.40
CA LEU A 23 1.07 -23.78 1.35
C LEU A 23 2.19 -22.83 1.82
N SER A 24 3.42 -23.33 1.97
CA SER A 24 4.57 -22.50 2.33
C SER A 24 4.94 -21.52 1.21
N GLU A 25 4.93 -21.98 -0.04
CA GLU A 25 5.14 -21.12 -1.21
C GLU A 25 4.03 -20.07 -1.34
N THR A 26 2.79 -20.47 -1.10
CA THR A 26 1.64 -19.55 -1.09
C THR A 26 1.82 -18.47 -0.01
N LEU A 27 2.21 -18.86 1.20
CA LEU A 27 2.45 -17.93 2.30
C LEU A 27 3.61 -16.97 1.99
N PHE A 28 4.69 -17.49 1.41
CA PHE A 28 5.83 -16.68 0.97
C PHE A 28 5.41 -15.64 -0.08
N GLY A 29 4.66 -16.05 -1.10
CA GLY A 29 4.14 -15.14 -2.13
C GLY A 29 3.22 -14.06 -1.55
N LEU A 30 2.33 -14.42 -0.63
CA LEU A 30 1.45 -13.46 0.05
C LEU A 30 2.24 -12.45 0.89
N ASN A 31 3.30 -12.90 1.57
CA ASN A 31 4.15 -12.02 2.37
C ASN A 31 4.98 -11.07 1.49
N ASN A 32 5.54 -11.55 0.39
CA ASN A 32 6.26 -10.67 -0.55
C ASN A 32 5.32 -9.65 -1.16
N TRP A 33 4.15 -10.07 -1.65
CA TRP A 33 3.15 -9.13 -2.16
C TRP A 33 2.77 -8.07 -1.12
N PHE A 34 2.62 -8.45 0.14
CA PHE A 34 2.31 -7.51 1.22
C PHE A 34 3.46 -6.52 1.46
N ASN A 35 4.70 -7.00 1.54
CA ASN A 35 5.89 -6.17 1.73
C ASN A 35 6.07 -5.19 0.58
N ASP A 36 6.03 -5.69 -0.66
CA ASP A 36 6.13 -4.89 -1.88
C ASP A 36 5.03 -3.82 -1.89
N ARG A 37 3.80 -4.17 -1.51
CA ARG A 37 2.65 -3.27 -1.62
C ARG A 37 2.58 -2.21 -0.53
N TYR A 38 3.01 -2.53 0.69
CA TYR A 38 2.70 -1.73 1.88
C TYR A 38 3.91 -1.28 2.69
N VAL A 39 5.05 -1.97 2.59
CA VAL A 39 6.28 -1.67 3.34
C VAL A 39 7.31 -0.99 2.45
N GLU A 40 7.62 -1.60 1.30
CA GLU A 40 8.63 -1.10 0.35
C GLU A 40 8.03 -0.20 -0.73
N GLY A 41 6.74 -0.39 -1.04
CA GLY A 41 6.04 0.36 -2.06
C GLY A 41 5.66 1.80 -1.68
N ALA A 42 4.94 2.44 -2.59
CA ALA A 42 4.43 3.79 -2.39
C ALA A 42 3.51 3.88 -1.15
N ALA A 43 3.67 4.96 -0.39
CA ALA A 43 2.92 5.19 0.84
C ALA A 43 1.40 5.18 0.60
N ILE A 44 0.67 4.46 1.45
CA ILE A 44 -0.79 4.30 1.35
C ILE A 44 -1.47 5.66 1.56
N PRO A 45 -2.21 6.18 0.58
CA PRO A 45 -2.85 7.49 0.67
C PRO A 45 -4.06 7.46 1.61
N LEU A 46 -4.11 8.39 2.57
CA LEU A 46 -5.23 8.55 3.51
C LEU A 46 -6.21 9.66 3.09
N VAL A 47 -5.80 10.58 2.23
CA VAL A 47 -6.59 11.77 1.85
C VAL A 47 -6.87 11.74 0.35
N ASP A 48 -5.97 12.29 -0.47
CA ASP A 48 -6.01 12.11 -1.91
C ASP A 48 -4.89 11.16 -2.36
N PHE A 49 -5.06 10.62 -3.57
CA PHE A 49 -4.04 9.86 -4.25
C PHE A 49 -3.95 10.26 -5.72
N LEU A 50 -2.73 10.23 -6.24
CA LEU A 50 -2.45 10.39 -7.66
C LEU A 50 -2.04 9.01 -8.21
N TYR A 51 -2.79 8.48 -9.17
CA TYR A 51 -2.37 7.28 -9.87
C TYR A 51 -1.34 7.68 -10.91
N VAL A 52 -0.14 7.11 -10.84
CA VAL A 52 0.97 7.40 -11.74
C VAL A 52 1.41 6.09 -12.39
N ASP A 53 1.55 6.12 -13.71
CA ASP A 53 2.26 5.10 -14.47
C ASP A 53 3.66 5.63 -14.80
N GLU A 54 4.66 5.14 -14.09
CA GLU A 54 6.06 5.55 -14.29
C GLU A 54 6.61 5.09 -15.64
N SER A 55 6.01 4.06 -16.26
CA SER A 55 6.48 3.53 -17.55
C SER A 55 6.05 4.40 -18.73
N THR A 56 4.88 5.02 -18.65
CA THR A 56 4.36 5.95 -19.67
C THR A 56 4.53 7.41 -19.29
N ASN A 57 4.97 7.70 -18.06
CA ASN A 57 5.13 9.04 -17.51
C ASN A 57 3.81 9.84 -17.50
N GLU A 58 2.71 9.16 -17.16
CA GLU A 58 1.36 9.70 -17.14
C GLU A 58 0.71 9.56 -15.75
N TRP A 59 -0.28 10.40 -15.47
CA TRP A 59 -1.16 10.28 -14.32
C TRP A 59 -2.62 10.16 -14.74
N CYS A 60 -3.41 9.46 -13.93
CA CYS A 60 -4.84 9.26 -14.18
C CYS A 60 -5.68 10.13 -13.24
N ASP A 61 -6.60 10.91 -13.81
CA ASP A 61 -7.50 11.75 -13.05
C ASP A 61 -8.70 10.96 -12.45
N LYS A 62 -9.51 11.65 -11.63
CA LYS A 62 -10.68 11.03 -10.99
C LYS A 62 -11.77 10.59 -11.99
N SER A 63 -11.72 11.06 -13.24
CA SER A 63 -12.61 10.63 -14.33
C SER A 63 -12.08 9.41 -15.09
N GLY A 64 -10.88 8.93 -14.77
CA GLY A 64 -10.22 7.82 -15.46
C GLY A 64 -9.46 8.23 -16.71
N LYS A 65 -9.26 9.54 -16.94
CA LYS A 65 -8.51 10.04 -18.09
C LYS A 65 -7.03 10.18 -17.74
N TRP A 66 -6.19 9.76 -18.67
CA TRP A 66 -4.74 9.85 -18.59
C TRP A 66 -4.22 11.18 -19.13
N HIS A 67 -3.24 11.75 -18.44
CA HIS A 67 -2.57 13.01 -18.77
C HIS A 67 -1.07 12.87 -18.51
N TYR A 68 -0.25 13.62 -19.24
CA TYR A 68 1.20 13.63 -19.00
C TYR A 68 1.55 14.22 -17.63
N LEU A 69 2.60 13.68 -16.99
CA LEU A 69 3.01 14.07 -15.63
C LEU A 69 3.42 15.53 -15.46
N ASP A 70 3.79 16.24 -16.54
CA ASP A 70 4.07 17.68 -16.51
C ASP A 70 2.84 18.54 -16.17
N THR A 71 1.64 17.98 -16.34
CA THR A 71 0.36 18.59 -15.96
C THR A 71 -0.19 18.10 -14.62
N ALA A 72 0.58 17.31 -13.87
CA ALA A 72 0.12 16.71 -12.64
C ALA A 72 -0.23 17.76 -11.56
N PRO A 73 -1.28 17.53 -10.77
CA PRO A 73 -1.59 18.39 -9.64
C PRO A 73 -0.47 18.34 -8.59
N GLU A 74 -0.21 19.48 -7.94
CA GLU A 74 0.75 19.54 -6.84
C GLU A 74 0.26 18.70 -5.65
N MET A 75 1.12 17.81 -5.14
CA MET A 75 0.88 17.11 -3.88
C MET A 75 1.33 17.99 -2.70
N ARG A 76 0.40 18.31 -1.80
CA ARG A 76 0.69 19.10 -0.58
C ARG A 76 0.44 18.27 0.67
N ASP A 77 1.45 18.14 1.52
CA ASP A 77 1.30 17.42 2.78
C ASP A 77 0.30 18.16 3.68
N VAL A 78 -0.73 17.43 4.13
CA VAL A 78 -1.73 17.98 5.02
C VAL A 78 -1.06 18.33 6.35
N ALA A 79 -1.41 19.45 6.98
CA ALA A 79 -0.83 19.77 8.29
C ALA A 79 -1.36 18.84 9.40
N ASN A 80 -0.52 18.49 10.39
CA ASN A 80 -0.92 17.64 11.52
C ASN A 80 -2.16 18.15 12.27
N LYS A 81 -2.36 19.48 12.36
CA LYS A 81 -3.56 20.08 12.97
C LYS A 81 -4.85 19.67 12.25
N ARG A 82 -4.82 19.56 10.91
CA ARG A 82 -5.97 19.14 10.10
C ARG A 82 -6.22 17.64 10.17
N LEU A 83 -5.17 16.88 10.46
CA LEU A 83 -5.25 15.44 10.70
C LEU A 83 -5.68 15.06 12.13
N TYR A 84 -5.98 16.02 13.01
CA TYR A 84 -6.41 15.75 14.39
C TYR A 84 -5.50 14.76 15.15
N GLY A 85 -4.20 14.81 14.89
CA GLY A 85 -3.21 13.92 15.52
C GLY A 85 -2.98 12.57 14.82
N LEU A 86 -3.67 12.27 13.71
CA LEU A 86 -3.50 11.03 12.94
C LEU A 86 -2.06 10.82 12.47
N ARG A 87 -1.28 11.89 12.29
CA ARG A 87 0.14 11.77 11.93
C ARG A 87 0.97 11.00 12.94
N ARG A 88 0.66 11.16 14.23
CA ARG A 88 1.34 10.38 15.29
C ARG A 88 1.01 8.91 15.16
N ILE A 89 -0.24 8.58 14.84
CA ILE A 89 -0.70 7.20 14.62
C ILE A 89 -0.02 6.61 13.38
N MET A 90 0.05 7.36 12.26
CA MET A 90 0.75 6.93 11.05
C MET A 90 2.23 6.61 11.33
N ASN A 91 2.91 7.47 12.08
CA ASN A 91 4.31 7.26 12.45
C ASN A 91 4.48 6.05 13.38
N ALA A 92 3.57 5.85 14.34
CA ALA A 92 3.59 4.69 15.22
C ALA A 92 3.40 3.39 14.43
N ILE A 93 2.41 3.33 13.54
CA ILE A 93 2.20 2.18 12.66
C ILE A 93 3.45 1.92 11.83
N ARG A 94 4.03 2.95 11.20
CA ARG A 94 5.26 2.78 10.43
C ARG A 94 6.42 2.23 11.27
N SER A 95 6.58 2.70 12.50
CA SER A 95 7.65 2.19 13.38
C SER A 95 7.42 0.74 13.83
N GLU A 96 6.17 0.33 13.99
CA GLU A 96 5.82 -1.02 14.47
C GLU A 96 5.76 -2.05 13.34
N THR A 97 5.30 -1.65 12.15
CA THR A 97 4.97 -2.59 11.06
C THR A 97 5.76 -2.33 9.77
N GLY A 98 6.51 -1.23 9.69
CA GLY A 98 7.14 -0.77 8.45
C GLY A 98 6.16 -0.15 7.44
N MET A 99 4.84 -0.25 7.67
CA MET A 99 3.86 0.24 6.70
C MET A 99 3.86 1.76 6.62
N ASN A 100 3.96 2.29 5.40
CA ASN A 100 4.06 3.73 5.19
C ASN A 100 2.71 4.29 4.71
N PHE A 101 2.25 5.37 5.34
CA PHE A 101 1.02 6.08 4.97
C PHE A 101 1.36 7.51 4.57
N SER A 102 0.60 8.05 3.61
CA SER A 102 0.70 9.43 3.18
C SER A 102 -0.62 10.17 3.38
N ALA A 103 -0.54 11.48 3.57
CA ALA A 103 -1.70 12.34 3.72
C ALA A 103 -1.48 13.61 2.89
N TYR A 104 -1.51 13.45 1.57
CA TYR A 104 -1.39 14.54 0.63
C TYR A 104 -2.77 14.98 0.15
N GLU A 105 -2.91 16.29 -0.08
CA GLU A 105 -3.99 16.87 -0.87
C GLU A 105 -3.48 17.22 -2.26
N LEU A 106 -4.29 16.93 -3.27
CA LEU A 106 -3.99 17.31 -4.65
C LEU A 106 -4.51 18.71 -4.94
N LYS A 107 -3.61 19.58 -5.40
CA LYS A 107 -3.96 20.93 -5.84
C LYS A 107 -3.85 21.02 -7.36
N TYR A 108 -4.99 21.16 -8.00
CA TYR A 108 -5.10 21.38 -9.45
C TYR A 108 -4.83 22.86 -9.77
N HIS A 109 -4.23 23.10 -10.95
CA HIS A 109 -3.94 24.44 -11.48
C HIS A 109 -5.11 25.00 -12.28
#